data_AF-A0A496Z1Y9-F1
#
_entry.id   AF-A0A496Z1Y9-F1
#
_cell.length_a   1.000
_cell.length_b   1.000
_cell.length_c   1.000
_cell.angle_alpha   90.00
_cell.angle_beta   90.00
_cell.angle_gamma   90.00
#
_symmetry.space_group_name_H-M   'P 1'
#
loop_
_entity.id
_entity.type
_entity.pdbx_description
1 polymer ?
#
loop_
_entity_poly.entity_id
_entity_poly.type
_entity_poly.pdbx_seq_one_letter_code
_entity_poly.pdbx_strand_id
1 'polypeptide(L)'
;MIQCYVQDSTPNLACWMILEKMPLQTRISLTASAHMAKELFRLGNIEYWCPRYCHTGWSRAVGVSASTGELREKNMEPITIKIKTLTPIWTGGVDRGCVRVHETGILGSLRWWYEAIVRGLGGYACDPTAETRCNYEPQKGERSICAACYLFGCTGWARLFRFQWEHESDQRHPLHFYSTLKLNRTWLTSIFDPRHGGDTKTSTLTGLYVHFGEFPIRLAFRGVSIDEAKSQLGLLLRFIENRTGIGAKLQHGFGIVSFDDLSGFPTDGLTQLQSDINGKRFKTGNADPQLPDLRRFLWKTFSKNFDGIFGKDKCAGTEPTGSIQYVPCAFDIRYKGSGKFGFRRFLEQEKGWKNHLDRLNRLMGTSEKGGETISDAERSGCMLNFGMPYRTAQNNMHVVRVYGVIPPTEAVNEIGDLIDEYMKTIQATSLQTTSGIDVLKGACDV
;
A
#
# COMPACT_ATOMS: atom_id res chain seq x y z
N MET A 1 3.17 -48.10 10.80
CA MET A 1 3.15 -47.91 9.33
C MET A 1 2.29 -46.70 9.02
N ILE A 2 2.93 -45.57 8.73
CA ILE A 2 2.36 -44.45 7.99
C ILE A 2 3.42 -44.17 6.91
N GLN A 3 3.00 -44.26 5.66
CA GLN A 3 3.87 -44.25 4.50
C GLN A 3 3.92 -42.81 3.98
N CYS A 4 5.08 -42.15 4.08
CA CYS A 4 5.30 -40.83 3.49
C CYS A 4 5.75 -41.00 2.04
N TYR A 5 5.00 -40.43 1.11
CA TYR A 5 5.46 -40.17 -0.25
C TYR A 5 6.28 -38.88 -0.25
N VAL A 6 7.52 -38.96 -0.74
CA VAL A 6 8.39 -37.81 -1.03
C VAL A 6 8.54 -37.75 -2.54
N GLN A 7 8.25 -36.59 -3.14
CA GLN A 7 8.63 -36.31 -4.52
C GLN A 7 9.31 -34.92 -4.55
N ASP A 8 10.49 -34.91 -5.16
CA ASP A 8 11.52 -33.88 -5.08
C ASP A 8 11.09 -32.49 -5.59
N SER A 9 11.43 -31.44 -4.83
CA SER A 9 12.48 -30.47 -5.21
C SER A 9 12.37 -29.16 -4.39
N THR A 10 13.53 -28.75 -3.86
CA THR A 10 13.91 -27.48 -3.20
C THR A 10 13.62 -27.27 -1.70
N PRO A 11 14.61 -26.81 -0.91
CA PRO A 11 14.58 -26.87 0.55
C PRO A 11 14.34 -25.49 1.16
N ASN A 12 13.24 -25.32 1.90
CA ASN A 12 13.11 -24.44 3.08
C ASN A 12 11.63 -24.28 3.42
N LEU A 13 11.06 -25.27 4.11
CA LEU A 13 9.82 -25.09 4.85
C LEU A 13 10.02 -25.70 6.23
N ALA A 14 10.19 -24.82 7.22
CA ALA A 14 10.11 -25.20 8.61
C ALA A 14 8.67 -25.65 8.91
N CYS A 15 8.46 -26.95 9.05
CA CYS A 15 7.23 -27.49 9.61
C CYS A 15 7.12 -27.07 11.08
N TRP A 16 6.12 -26.28 11.41
CA TRP A 16 5.69 -26.07 12.79
C TRP A 16 4.88 -27.29 13.23
N MET A 17 5.48 -28.16 14.05
CA MET A 17 4.74 -29.14 14.83
C MET A 17 4.40 -28.54 16.20
N ILE A 18 3.10 -28.41 16.47
CA ILE A 18 2.55 -28.19 17.81
C ILE A 18 2.72 -29.51 18.57
N LEU A 19 3.55 -29.52 19.62
CA LEU A 19 3.66 -30.65 20.54
C LEU A 19 2.95 -30.29 21.85
N GLU A 20 1.72 -30.76 21.98
CA GLU A 20 1.02 -30.85 23.26
C GLU A 20 1.58 -32.00 24.09
N LYS A 21 1.83 -31.69 25.37
CA LYS A 21 2.20 -32.54 26.52
C LYS A 21 2.08 -34.06 26.35
N MET A 22 3.20 -34.78 26.48
CA MET A 22 3.22 -36.18 26.94
C MET A 22 4.46 -36.50 27.81
N PRO A 23 4.39 -37.52 28.71
CA PRO A 23 5.28 -37.67 29.85
C PRO A 23 6.58 -38.43 29.55
N LEU A 24 7.61 -38.13 30.36
CA LEU A 24 8.91 -38.79 30.42
C LEU A 24 8.81 -40.32 30.52
N GLN A 25 9.34 -41.03 29.51
CA GLN A 25 10.24 -42.19 29.63
C GLN A 25 10.22 -43.02 28.33
N THR A 26 11.12 -42.75 27.39
CA THR A 26 11.64 -43.79 26.50
C THR A 26 13.04 -43.41 26.03
N ARG A 27 14.04 -44.19 26.45
CA ARG A 27 15.41 -44.12 25.92
C ARG A 27 15.41 -44.68 24.50
N ILE A 28 15.73 -43.86 23.50
CA ILE A 28 16.14 -44.34 22.18
C ILE A 28 17.64 -44.09 22.08
N SER A 29 18.39 -45.18 22.01
CA SER A 29 19.83 -45.18 21.74
C SER A 29 20.07 -44.91 20.27
N LEU A 30 20.77 -43.81 19.96
CA LEU A 30 21.43 -43.62 18.67
C LEU A 30 22.92 -43.48 18.94
N THR A 31 23.66 -44.46 18.44
CA THR A 31 25.12 -44.53 18.42
C THR A 31 25.71 -43.35 17.63
N ALA A 32 26.56 -42.58 18.29
CA ALA A 32 27.27 -41.46 17.70
C ALA A 32 28.53 -41.94 16.96
N SER A 33 28.69 -41.54 15.69
CA SER A 33 30.00 -41.44 15.04
C SER A 33 30.58 -40.05 15.32
N ALA A 34 31.83 -40.03 15.79
CA ALA A 34 32.47 -38.91 16.46
C ALA A 34 32.93 -37.78 15.54
N HIS A 35 32.41 -36.57 15.75
CA HIS A 35 33.15 -35.30 15.66
C HIS A 35 32.27 -34.15 16.15
N MET A 36 32.31 -33.82 17.45
CA MET A 36 32.03 -32.48 18.00
C MET A 36 32.30 -32.50 19.52
N ALA A 37 33.28 -31.74 19.97
CA ALA A 37 33.42 -31.39 21.38
C ALA A 37 32.22 -30.53 21.81
N LYS A 38 31.52 -30.94 22.88
CA LYS A 38 30.42 -30.22 23.53
C LYS A 38 30.97 -29.40 24.69
N GLU A 39 30.81 -28.09 24.67
CA GLU A 39 30.75 -27.30 25.91
C GLU A 39 29.29 -27.16 26.34
N LEU A 40 29.03 -27.47 27.61
CA LEU A 40 27.75 -27.33 28.28
C LEU A 40 27.74 -25.96 28.99
N PHE A 41 26.88 -25.04 28.56
CA PHE A 41 26.54 -23.86 29.37
C PHE A 41 25.21 -24.12 30.10
N ARG A 42 25.25 -24.08 31.44
CA ARG A 42 24.08 -24.14 32.31
C ARG A 42 23.57 -22.73 32.62
N LEU A 43 22.39 -22.39 32.14
CA LEU A 43 21.53 -21.34 32.69
C LEU A 43 20.11 -21.92 32.77
N GLY A 44 19.55 -21.95 33.97
CA GLY A 44 18.16 -22.30 34.34
C GLY A 44 17.27 -23.08 33.36
N ASN A 45 16.97 -24.34 33.71
CA ASN A 45 15.80 -25.18 33.37
C ASN A 45 15.06 -25.08 32.01
N ILE A 46 15.66 -24.56 30.94
CA ILE A 46 15.11 -24.65 29.57
C ILE A 46 16.26 -24.95 28.60
N GLU A 47 16.22 -26.11 27.93
CA GLU A 47 17.17 -26.47 26.88
C GLU A 47 16.80 -25.78 25.56
N TYR A 48 17.71 -24.99 25.00
CA TYR A 48 17.57 -24.42 23.65
C TYR A 48 18.50 -25.15 22.67
N TRP A 49 17.93 -25.62 21.56
CA TRP A 49 18.70 -26.10 20.39
C TRP A 49 18.88 -24.96 19.40
N CYS A 50 20.13 -24.55 19.16
CA CYS A 50 20.49 -23.59 18.12
C CYS A 50 21.44 -24.27 17.10
N PRO A 51 21.09 -24.36 15.80
CA PRO A 51 22.02 -24.83 14.78
C PRO A 51 23.17 -23.82 14.61
N ARG A 52 24.41 -24.29 14.78
CA ARG A 52 25.63 -23.50 14.56
C ARG A 52 25.76 -23.09 13.09
N TYR A 53 25.46 -21.84 12.77
CA TYR A 53 26.11 -21.07 11.70
C TYR A 53 25.95 -19.57 11.99
N CYS A 54 26.64 -19.10 13.02
CA CYS A 54 26.96 -17.68 13.22
C CYS A 54 27.90 -17.62 14.42
N HIS A 55 29.20 -17.53 14.18
CA HIS A 55 30.19 -16.90 15.06
C HIS A 55 31.60 -17.17 14.52
N THR A 56 32.07 -16.29 13.64
CA THR A 56 33.50 -15.98 13.55
C THR A 56 33.63 -14.47 13.35
N GLY A 57 34.23 -13.79 14.33
CA GLY A 57 34.81 -12.46 14.11
C GLY A 57 34.17 -11.29 14.85
N TRP A 58 33.76 -11.43 16.11
CA TRP A 58 33.60 -10.26 17.00
C TRP A 58 34.33 -10.53 18.32
N SER A 59 35.61 -10.14 18.37
CA SER A 59 36.39 -9.96 19.60
C SER A 59 37.68 -9.23 19.27
N ARG A 60 37.93 -8.11 19.98
CA ARG A 60 39.14 -7.26 20.04
C ARG A 60 39.30 -6.16 19.00
N ALA A 61 38.68 -5.01 19.29
CA ALA A 61 39.42 -3.78 19.57
C ALA A 61 38.45 -2.75 20.18
N VAL A 62 38.30 -2.76 21.51
CA VAL A 62 37.72 -1.63 22.24
C VAL A 62 38.68 -1.32 23.38
N GLY A 63 39.52 -0.31 23.16
CA GLY A 63 40.12 0.44 24.25
C GLY A 63 39.00 1.17 24.96
N VAL A 64 38.70 0.75 26.18
CA VAL A 64 37.65 1.31 27.02
C VAL A 64 38.10 2.69 27.49
N SER A 65 37.44 3.74 26.99
CA SER A 65 37.21 4.95 27.79
C SER A 65 35.75 4.93 28.23
N ALA A 66 35.55 5.11 29.53
CA ALA A 66 34.27 4.99 30.18
C ALA A 66 33.40 6.22 29.91
N SER A 67 32.33 6.02 29.15
CA SER A 67 31.09 6.78 29.28
C SER A 67 29.93 5.86 28.91
N THR A 68 29.47 5.09 29.88
CA THR A 68 28.27 4.25 29.78
C THR A 68 27.03 5.13 29.71
N GLY A 69 26.65 5.53 28.50
CA GLY A 69 25.28 5.89 28.17
C GLY A 69 24.54 4.63 27.72
N GLU A 70 23.83 3.96 28.64
CA GLU A 70 22.84 2.95 28.25
C GLU A 70 21.79 3.60 27.35
N LEU A 71 21.82 3.32 26.04
CA LEU A 71 20.71 3.56 25.14
C LEU A 71 19.57 2.58 25.53
N ARG A 72 18.80 2.91 26.57
CA ARG A 72 17.53 2.24 26.83
C ARG A 72 16.60 2.52 25.65
N GLU A 73 16.16 1.48 24.95
CA GLU A 73 15.04 1.56 24.02
C GLU A 73 13.87 2.23 24.75
N LYS A 74 13.59 3.49 24.40
CA LYS A 74 12.49 4.26 24.96
C LYS A 74 11.19 3.75 24.34
N ASN A 75 10.74 2.55 24.72
CA ASN A 75 9.46 2.03 24.23
C ASN A 75 8.34 2.94 24.73
N MET A 76 7.67 3.61 23.80
CA MET A 76 6.54 4.49 24.10
C MET A 76 5.24 3.69 24.04
N GLU A 77 4.27 4.07 24.88
CA GLU A 77 2.91 3.53 24.78
C GLU A 77 2.40 3.71 23.35
N PRO A 78 1.83 2.66 22.73
CA PRO A 78 1.34 2.76 21.37
C PRO A 78 0.21 3.77 21.24
N ILE A 79 0.20 4.51 20.14
CA ILE A 79 -0.88 5.43 19.79
C ILE A 79 -1.92 4.65 19.01
N THR A 80 -3.19 4.78 19.40
CA THR A 80 -4.31 4.28 18.62
C THR A 80 -4.97 5.45 17.90
N ILE A 81 -5.11 5.34 16.58
CA ILE A 81 -5.92 6.23 15.75
C ILE A 81 -6.93 5.39 14.96
N LYS A 82 -7.99 5.99 14.44
CA LYS A 82 -8.96 5.30 13.59
C LYS A 82 -8.83 5.72 12.14
N ILE A 83 -8.80 4.71 11.27
CA ILE A 83 -9.00 4.89 9.84
C ILE A 83 -10.50 4.85 9.56
N LYS A 84 -11.03 5.94 9.04
CA LYS A 84 -12.41 6.01 8.53
C LYS A 84 -12.39 5.90 7.02
N THR A 85 -13.02 4.87 6.48
CA THR A 85 -13.08 4.69 5.02
C THR A 85 -14.19 5.54 4.42
N LEU A 86 -13.85 6.37 3.45
CA LEU A 86 -14.79 7.12 2.62
C LEU A 86 -15.19 6.30 1.38
N THR A 87 -14.29 5.44 0.91
CA THR A 87 -14.59 4.35 -0.02
C THR A 87 -13.98 3.05 0.52
N PRO A 88 -14.50 1.86 0.19
CA PRO A 88 -14.01 0.62 0.79
C PRO A 88 -12.52 0.43 0.58
N ILE A 89 -11.85 -0.22 1.53
CA ILE A 89 -10.45 -0.63 1.40
C ILE A 89 -10.40 -2.01 0.75
N TRP A 90 -9.49 -2.15 -0.21
CA TRP A 90 -9.07 -3.44 -0.74
C TRP A 90 -7.62 -3.70 -0.38
N THR A 91 -7.33 -4.87 0.17
CA THR A 91 -5.96 -5.37 0.29
C THR A 91 -5.90 -6.75 -0.32
N GLY A 92 -5.01 -6.95 -1.31
CA GLY A 92 -4.81 -8.28 -1.90
C GLY A 92 -3.88 -9.10 -1.02
N GLY A 93 -4.33 -10.28 -0.58
CA GLY A 93 -3.45 -11.33 -0.07
C GLY A 93 -2.69 -12.06 -1.18
N VAL A 94 -1.96 -13.12 -0.84
CA VAL A 94 -1.27 -14.00 -1.82
C VAL A 94 -2.26 -14.53 -2.85
N ASP A 95 -3.49 -14.83 -2.44
CA ASP A 95 -4.58 -15.29 -3.30
C ASP A 95 -5.32 -14.16 -4.04
N ARG A 96 -4.81 -12.92 -3.97
CA ARG A 96 -5.37 -11.70 -4.58
C ARG A 96 -6.76 -11.27 -4.07
N GLY A 97 -7.36 -12.04 -3.15
CA GLY A 97 -8.63 -11.75 -2.50
C GLY A 97 -8.51 -10.77 -1.34
N CYS A 98 -9.67 -10.23 -0.92
CA CYS A 98 -9.80 -9.28 0.20
C CYS A 98 -10.69 -9.88 1.31
N VAL A 99 -10.38 -11.10 1.76
CA VAL A 99 -11.16 -11.77 2.83
C VAL A 99 -10.90 -11.12 4.20
N ARG A 100 -9.70 -10.57 4.39
CA ARG A 100 -9.30 -9.76 5.54
C ARG A 100 -8.43 -8.60 5.08
N VAL A 101 -8.28 -7.60 5.94
CA VAL A 101 -7.26 -6.57 5.71
C VAL A 101 -5.87 -7.18 5.88
N HIS A 102 -5.01 -7.00 4.89
CA HIS A 102 -3.61 -7.37 4.98
C HIS A 102 -2.80 -6.12 5.35
N GLU A 103 -2.29 -6.08 6.59
CA GLU A 103 -1.44 -5.00 7.10
C GLU A 103 -0.26 -4.70 6.15
N THR A 104 0.32 -5.75 5.57
CA THR A 104 1.41 -5.63 4.58
C THR A 104 0.99 -4.87 3.33
N GLY A 105 -0.25 -5.02 2.88
CA GLY A 105 -0.80 -4.27 1.74
C GLY A 105 -0.98 -2.78 2.06
N ILE A 106 -1.49 -2.47 3.27
CA ILE A 106 -1.59 -1.08 3.73
C ILE A 106 -0.20 -0.46 3.87
N LEU A 107 0.71 -1.11 4.60
CA LEU A 107 2.09 -0.68 4.78
C LEU A 107 2.84 -0.48 3.46
N GLY A 108 2.60 -1.36 2.48
CA GLY A 108 3.15 -1.23 1.14
C GLY A 108 2.67 0.05 0.45
N SER A 109 1.37 0.35 0.51
CA SER A 109 0.81 1.58 -0.05
C SER A 109 1.29 2.85 0.68
N LEU A 110 1.41 2.80 2.02
CA LEU A 110 2.00 3.88 2.83
C LEU A 110 3.44 4.17 2.38
N ARG A 111 4.26 3.12 2.31
CA ARG A 111 5.64 3.21 1.86
C ARG A 111 5.74 3.81 0.46
N TRP A 112 4.91 3.34 -0.47
CA TRP A 112 4.91 3.80 -1.85
C TRP A 112 4.70 5.32 -1.96
N TRP A 113 3.72 5.87 -1.23
CA TRP A 113 3.47 7.31 -1.18
C TRP A 113 4.62 8.07 -0.51
N TYR A 114 5.20 7.53 0.57
CA TYR A 114 6.34 8.14 1.23
C TYR A 114 7.58 8.20 0.31
N GLU A 115 7.83 7.14 -0.46
CA GLU A 115 8.90 7.13 -1.46
C GLU A 115 8.67 8.21 -2.55
N ALA A 116 7.42 8.43 -2.97
CA ALA A 116 7.10 9.50 -3.91
C ALA A 116 7.41 10.90 -3.34
N ILE A 117 7.10 11.14 -2.06
CA ILE A 117 7.44 12.37 -1.35
C ILE A 117 8.97 12.56 -1.29
N VAL A 118 9.71 11.52 -0.89
CA VAL A 118 11.19 11.55 -0.82
C VAL A 118 11.79 11.90 -2.17
N ARG A 119 11.35 11.25 -3.26
CA ARG A 119 11.83 11.55 -4.63
C ARG A 119 11.45 12.97 -5.07
N GLY A 120 10.26 13.43 -4.70
CA GLY A 120 9.79 14.79 -4.98
C GLY A 120 10.65 15.87 -4.34
N LEU A 121 11.16 15.63 -3.14
CA LEU A 121 12.10 16.52 -2.43
C LEU A 121 13.54 16.44 -2.98
N GLY A 122 13.80 15.63 -4.01
CA GLY A 122 15.13 15.41 -4.59
C GLY A 122 15.95 14.35 -3.85
N GLY A 123 15.37 13.64 -2.89
CA GLY A 123 15.99 12.52 -2.20
C GLY A 123 16.00 11.24 -3.05
N TYR A 124 16.91 10.32 -2.74
CA TYR A 124 16.90 8.98 -3.33
C TYR A 124 15.99 8.06 -2.53
N ALA A 125 15.16 7.27 -3.22
CA ALA A 125 14.42 6.15 -2.63
C ALA A 125 14.52 4.93 -3.54
N CYS A 126 15.09 3.84 -3.01
CA CYS A 126 15.28 2.60 -3.77
C CYS A 126 13.94 1.93 -4.12
N ASP A 127 13.92 1.14 -5.19
CA ASP A 127 12.87 0.17 -5.42
C ASP A 127 13.06 -1.01 -4.43
N PRO A 128 12.09 -1.30 -3.54
CA PRO A 128 12.21 -2.43 -2.59
C PRO A 128 12.21 -3.81 -3.26
N THR A 129 11.78 -3.90 -4.52
CA THR A 129 11.69 -5.16 -5.28
C THR A 129 12.92 -5.41 -6.15
N ALA A 130 13.71 -4.39 -6.42
CA ALA A 130 14.95 -4.51 -7.20
C ALA A 130 16.10 -5.16 -6.41
N GLU A 131 17.07 -5.72 -7.12
CA GLU A 131 18.31 -6.23 -6.53
C GLU A 131 19.14 -5.13 -5.86
N THR A 132 19.00 -3.89 -6.33
CA THR A 132 19.71 -2.69 -5.84
C THR A 132 19.06 -2.06 -4.60
N ARG A 133 18.09 -2.74 -3.98
CA ARG A 133 17.42 -2.30 -2.75
C ARG A 133 18.40 -2.01 -1.62
N CYS A 134 18.02 -1.11 -0.71
CA CYS A 134 18.88 -0.76 0.41
C CYS A 134 19.14 -1.96 1.34
N ASN A 135 20.39 -2.04 1.80
CA ASN A 135 20.83 -2.92 2.88
C ASN A 135 21.63 -2.06 3.85
N TYR A 136 21.29 -2.12 5.14
CA TYR A 136 21.93 -1.30 6.14
C TYR A 136 23.34 -1.82 6.43
N GLU A 137 24.32 -0.92 6.30
CA GLU A 137 25.73 -1.20 6.57
C GLU A 137 26.16 -0.37 7.80
N PRO A 138 26.41 -0.99 8.97
CA PRO A 138 26.75 -0.27 10.20
C PRO A 138 27.91 0.70 10.05
N GLN A 139 28.91 0.40 9.20
CA GLN A 139 30.07 1.28 9.00
C GLN A 139 29.70 2.59 8.28
N LYS A 140 28.64 2.58 7.46
CA LYS A 140 28.13 3.76 6.75
C LYS A 140 26.97 4.44 7.49
N GLY A 141 26.42 3.79 8.51
CA GLY A 141 25.25 4.27 9.24
C GLY A 141 24.07 4.54 8.30
N GLU A 142 23.30 5.59 8.59
CA GLU A 142 22.11 5.98 7.82
C GLU A 142 22.41 6.33 6.36
N ARG A 143 23.66 6.66 6.01
CA ARG A 143 24.09 6.90 4.62
C ARG A 143 24.06 5.64 3.75
N SER A 144 23.86 4.46 4.33
CA SER A 144 23.66 3.20 3.59
C SER A 144 22.22 2.96 3.12
N ILE A 145 21.24 3.71 3.66
CA ILE A 145 19.81 3.50 3.41
C ILE A 145 19.13 4.79 2.97
N CYS A 146 18.06 4.70 2.17
CA CYS A 146 17.23 5.86 1.85
C CYS A 146 16.30 6.24 3.02
N ALA A 147 15.77 7.47 3.01
CA ALA A 147 14.80 7.94 4.00
C ALA A 147 13.58 7.00 4.14
N ALA A 148 13.09 6.45 3.02
CA ALA A 148 12.00 5.47 3.05
C ALA A 148 12.38 4.18 3.79
N CYS A 149 13.59 3.65 3.59
CA CYS A 149 14.07 2.47 4.31
C CYS A 149 14.39 2.78 5.77
N TYR A 150 14.81 4.00 6.09
CA TYR A 150 14.98 4.46 7.46
C TYR A 150 13.65 4.37 8.23
N LEU A 151 12.55 4.90 7.67
CA LEU A 151 11.24 4.84 8.31
C LEU A 151 10.60 3.44 8.25
N PHE A 152 10.55 2.82 7.07
CA PHE A 152 9.79 1.57 6.81
C PHE A 152 10.56 0.27 7.03
N GLY A 153 11.88 0.35 7.23
CA GLY A 153 12.77 -0.80 7.37
C GLY A 153 13.34 -1.30 6.04
N CYS A 154 14.46 -1.99 6.13
CA CYS A 154 15.09 -2.78 5.07
C CYS A 154 15.95 -3.90 5.67
N THR A 155 16.69 -4.64 4.85
CA THR A 155 17.61 -5.66 5.38
C THR A 155 18.64 -4.98 6.30
N GLY A 156 18.83 -5.53 7.50
CA GLY A 156 19.74 -4.96 8.50
C GLY A 156 19.21 -3.74 9.26
N TRP A 157 18.01 -3.21 8.95
CA TRP A 157 17.42 -2.06 9.63
C TRP A 157 15.93 -2.27 9.93
N ALA A 158 15.57 -2.28 11.21
CA ALA A 158 14.20 -2.45 11.64
C ALA A 158 13.35 -1.20 11.37
N ARG A 159 12.09 -1.39 11.01
CA ARG A 159 11.10 -0.31 10.89
C ARG A 159 10.96 0.45 12.21
N LEU A 160 10.87 1.78 12.17
CA LEU A 160 10.76 2.65 13.37
C LEU A 160 9.38 2.64 14.03
N PHE A 161 8.44 1.90 13.49
CA PHE A 161 7.13 1.67 14.09
C PHE A 161 6.62 0.27 13.79
N ARG A 162 5.69 -0.20 14.62
CA ARG A 162 4.83 -1.36 14.35
C ARG A 162 3.44 -0.84 14.05
N PHE A 163 2.91 -1.25 12.90
CA PHE A 163 1.53 -1.03 12.50
C PHE A 163 0.75 -2.29 12.86
N GLN A 164 -0.39 -2.13 13.53
CA GLN A 164 -1.29 -3.24 13.84
C GLN A 164 -2.72 -2.83 13.48
N TRP A 165 -3.40 -3.69 12.75
CA TRP A 165 -4.80 -3.56 12.40
C TRP A 165 -5.68 -4.33 13.39
N GLU A 166 -6.67 -3.68 13.98
CA GLU A 166 -7.56 -4.32 14.96
C GLU A 166 -8.72 -5.06 14.27
N HIS A 167 -8.47 -6.31 13.88
CA HIS A 167 -9.41 -7.16 13.13
C HIS A 167 -10.75 -7.43 13.81
N GLU A 168 -10.83 -7.34 15.13
CA GLU A 168 -12.07 -7.58 15.88
C GLU A 168 -13.17 -6.56 15.54
N SER A 169 -12.78 -5.43 14.95
CA SER A 169 -13.67 -4.35 14.50
C SER A 169 -14.02 -4.41 13.01
N ASP A 170 -13.66 -5.49 12.29
CA ASP A 170 -13.77 -5.54 10.83
C ASP A 170 -15.22 -5.42 10.33
N GLN A 171 -15.60 -4.21 9.91
CA GLN A 171 -16.86 -3.93 9.23
C GLN A 171 -16.77 -4.35 7.76
N ARG A 172 -17.60 -5.33 7.37
CA ARG A 172 -17.62 -5.91 6.02
C ARG A 172 -18.89 -5.54 5.29
N HIS A 173 -18.74 -5.00 4.10
CA HIS A 173 -19.84 -4.69 3.19
C HIS A 173 -19.77 -5.63 1.98
N PRO A 174 -20.91 -6.10 1.45
CA PRO A 174 -20.92 -6.87 0.21
C PRO A 174 -20.24 -6.09 -0.94
N LEU A 175 -19.41 -6.78 -1.71
CA LEU A 175 -18.81 -6.23 -2.92
C LEU A 175 -19.90 -6.08 -3.98
N HIS A 176 -20.06 -4.86 -4.49
CA HIS A 176 -20.99 -4.56 -5.55
C HIS A 176 -20.50 -3.38 -6.39
N PHE A 177 -21.00 -3.31 -7.63
CA PHE A 177 -20.69 -2.25 -8.58
C PHE A 177 -21.95 -1.80 -9.30
N TYR A 178 -22.05 -0.48 -9.49
CA TYR A 178 -23.08 0.14 -10.31
C TYR A 178 -22.50 0.62 -11.63
N SER A 179 -23.28 0.48 -12.69
CA SER A 179 -22.97 1.06 -13.98
C SER A 179 -24.23 1.53 -14.67
N THR A 180 -24.11 2.52 -15.53
CA THR A 180 -25.19 2.90 -16.44
C THR A 180 -25.31 1.94 -17.63
N LEU A 181 -24.29 1.11 -17.86
CA LEU A 181 -24.21 0.08 -18.90
C LEU A 181 -24.34 -1.33 -18.30
N LYS A 182 -24.50 -2.34 -19.19
CA LYS A 182 -24.44 -3.74 -18.79
C LYS A 182 -23.00 -4.09 -18.37
N LEU A 183 -22.82 -4.49 -17.11
CA LEU A 183 -21.51 -4.87 -16.58
C LEU A 183 -21.04 -6.22 -17.11
N ASN A 184 -19.75 -6.31 -17.45
CA ASN A 184 -19.09 -7.57 -17.77
C ASN A 184 -18.78 -8.32 -16.47
N ARG A 185 -19.73 -9.15 -16.03
CA ARG A 185 -19.62 -9.94 -14.79
C ARG A 185 -18.43 -10.90 -14.82
N THR A 186 -18.11 -11.50 -15.97
CA THR A 186 -16.97 -12.42 -16.11
C THR A 186 -15.65 -11.71 -15.85
N TRP A 187 -15.46 -10.55 -16.47
CA TRP A 187 -14.25 -9.72 -16.26
C TRP A 187 -14.15 -9.16 -14.84
N LEU A 188 -15.27 -8.71 -14.25
CA LEU A 188 -15.25 -8.30 -12.85
C LEU A 188 -14.88 -9.46 -11.94
N THR A 189 -15.44 -10.64 -12.18
CA THR A 189 -15.12 -11.84 -11.43
C THR A 189 -13.64 -12.19 -11.58
N SER A 190 -13.04 -12.05 -12.77
CA SER A 190 -11.61 -12.31 -12.97
C SER A 190 -10.68 -11.39 -12.21
N ILE A 191 -11.14 -10.18 -11.90
CA ILE A 191 -10.36 -9.16 -11.18
C ILE A 191 -10.53 -9.28 -9.67
N PHE A 192 -11.74 -9.57 -9.20
CA PHE A 192 -12.12 -9.42 -7.80
C PHE A 192 -12.36 -10.74 -7.07
N ASP A 193 -12.61 -11.84 -7.77
CA ASP A 193 -12.79 -13.15 -7.14
C ASP A 193 -11.43 -13.88 -7.01
N PRO A 194 -10.92 -14.10 -5.79
CA PRO A 194 -9.68 -14.88 -5.60
C PRO A 194 -9.77 -16.30 -6.14
N ARG A 195 -10.99 -16.87 -6.26
CA ARG A 195 -11.22 -18.23 -6.76
C ARG A 195 -11.06 -18.36 -8.27
N HIS A 196 -10.91 -17.25 -9.00
CA HIS A 196 -10.88 -17.27 -10.46
C HIS A 196 -9.68 -18.03 -11.06
N GLY A 197 -8.64 -18.32 -10.26
CA GLY A 197 -7.54 -19.21 -10.64
C GLY A 197 -7.72 -20.70 -10.27
N GLY A 198 -8.89 -21.08 -9.73
CA GLY A 198 -9.25 -22.44 -9.30
C GLY A 198 -10.50 -22.97 -10.03
N ASP A 199 -11.35 -23.75 -9.34
CA ASP A 199 -12.58 -24.31 -9.93
C ASP A 199 -13.55 -23.21 -10.40
N THR A 200 -13.53 -22.95 -11.70
CA THR A 200 -14.26 -21.88 -12.39
C THR A 200 -15.77 -21.99 -12.27
N LYS A 201 -16.31 -23.13 -11.84
CA LYS A 201 -17.76 -23.35 -11.70
C LYS A 201 -18.40 -22.59 -10.53
N THR A 202 -17.61 -22.09 -9.58
CA THR A 202 -18.12 -21.39 -8.37
C THR A 202 -17.79 -19.91 -8.32
N SER A 203 -17.12 -19.38 -9.35
CA SER A 203 -16.61 -18.00 -9.34
C SER A 203 -17.76 -17.00 -9.53
N THR A 204 -17.91 -16.07 -8.59
CA THR A 204 -18.97 -15.06 -8.57
C THR A 204 -18.60 -13.89 -7.68
N LEU A 205 -19.14 -12.70 -8.00
CA LEU A 205 -19.07 -11.53 -7.12
C LEU A 205 -20.00 -11.67 -5.89
N THR A 206 -21.03 -12.51 -5.99
CA THR A 206 -21.98 -12.74 -4.89
C THR A 206 -21.27 -13.41 -3.71
N GLY A 207 -21.45 -12.84 -2.51
CA GLY A 207 -20.79 -13.34 -1.29
C GLY A 207 -19.33 -12.93 -1.14
N LEU A 208 -18.81 -12.07 -2.02
CA LEU A 208 -17.55 -11.36 -1.77
C LEU A 208 -17.82 -10.12 -0.92
N TYR A 209 -16.84 -9.74 -0.10
CA TYR A 209 -16.94 -8.62 0.83
C TYR A 209 -15.73 -7.70 0.71
N VAL A 210 -15.91 -6.46 1.13
CA VAL A 210 -14.89 -5.42 1.25
C VAL A 210 -14.99 -4.74 2.60
N HIS A 211 -13.88 -4.15 3.04
CA HIS A 211 -13.81 -3.48 4.34
C HIS A 211 -14.26 -2.03 4.19
N PHE A 212 -15.34 -1.66 4.86
CA PHE A 212 -15.88 -0.30 4.86
C PHE A 212 -16.45 0.02 6.24
N GLY A 213 -15.98 1.09 6.86
CA GLY A 213 -16.28 1.45 8.24
C GLY A 213 -15.21 2.31 8.89
N GLU A 214 -15.15 2.23 10.21
CA GLU A 214 -14.12 2.85 11.04
C GLU A 214 -13.30 1.74 11.72
N PHE A 215 -11.98 1.80 11.56
CA PHE A 215 -11.05 0.75 11.94
C PHE A 215 -9.93 1.31 12.81
N PRO A 216 -9.81 0.91 14.09
CA PRO A 216 -8.68 1.25 14.92
C PRO A 216 -7.39 0.64 14.37
N ILE A 217 -6.33 1.45 14.36
CA ILE A 217 -4.97 1.02 14.09
C ILE A 217 -4.09 1.42 15.26
N ARG A 218 -3.23 0.49 15.69
CA ARG A 218 -2.28 0.70 16.78
C ARG A 218 -0.87 0.89 16.21
N LEU A 219 -0.25 2.01 16.59
CA LEU A 219 1.07 2.44 16.14
C LEU A 219 2.03 2.44 17.34
N ALA A 220 2.90 1.44 17.41
CA ALA A 220 3.95 1.36 18.43
C ALA A 220 5.28 1.84 17.85
N PHE A 221 5.76 3.01 18.28
CA PHE A 221 7.03 3.57 17.81
C PHE A 221 8.21 2.95 18.57
N ARG A 222 9.34 2.81 17.87
CA ARG A 222 10.56 2.18 18.40
C ARG A 222 11.81 2.72 17.72
N GLY A 223 12.96 2.35 18.27
CA GLY A 223 14.26 2.70 17.70
C GLY A 223 14.78 4.06 18.16
N VAL A 224 15.73 4.60 17.39
CA VAL A 224 16.60 5.71 17.81
C VAL A 224 15.96 7.10 17.72
N SER A 225 14.84 7.24 17.02
CA SER A 225 14.23 8.56 16.77
C SER A 225 12.69 8.47 16.67
N ILE A 226 12.03 8.36 17.83
CA ILE A 226 10.57 8.21 17.90
C ILE A 226 9.85 9.46 17.43
N ASP A 227 10.32 10.64 17.84
CA ASP A 227 9.66 11.91 17.49
C ASP A 227 9.76 12.19 15.98
N GLU A 228 10.89 11.86 15.37
CA GLU A 228 11.06 11.88 13.92
C GLU A 228 10.14 10.86 13.24
N ALA A 229 10.10 9.61 13.71
CA ALA A 229 9.22 8.60 13.13
C ALA A 229 7.74 9.01 13.20
N LYS A 230 7.32 9.65 14.29
CA LYS A 230 6.00 10.27 14.42
C LYS A 230 5.81 11.41 13.43
N SER A 231 6.76 12.34 13.35
CA SER A 231 6.67 13.49 12.43
C SER A 231 6.55 13.03 10.97
N GLN A 232 7.37 12.07 10.55
CA GLN A 232 7.36 11.50 9.21
C GLN A 232 6.10 10.69 8.90
N LEU A 233 5.59 9.91 9.86
CA LEU A 233 4.33 9.21 9.68
C LEU A 233 3.15 10.19 9.67
N GLY A 234 3.18 11.24 10.47
CA GLY A 234 2.18 12.31 10.47
C GLY A 234 2.07 13.02 9.13
N LEU A 235 3.21 13.40 8.54
CA LEU A 235 3.29 13.93 7.17
C LEU A 235 2.58 13.00 6.17
N LEU A 236 2.89 11.70 6.23
CA LEU A 236 2.36 10.72 5.30
C LEU A 236 0.85 10.50 5.47
N LEU A 237 0.36 10.37 6.71
CA LEU A 237 -1.05 10.13 6.99
C LEU A 237 -1.91 11.31 6.53
N ARG A 238 -1.51 12.55 6.84
CA ARG A 238 -2.24 13.73 6.39
C ARG A 238 -2.19 13.87 4.86
N PHE A 239 -1.03 13.62 4.23
CA PHE A 239 -0.94 13.57 2.76
C PHE A 239 -1.95 12.59 2.14
N ILE A 240 -2.08 11.40 2.72
CA ILE A 240 -3.02 10.37 2.25
C ILE A 240 -4.48 10.81 2.39
N GLU A 241 -4.86 11.23 3.60
CA GLU A 241 -6.21 11.71 3.89
C GLU A 241 -6.62 12.82 2.94
N ASN A 242 -5.71 13.77 2.72
CA ASN A 242 -5.97 14.99 1.97
C ASN A 242 -5.89 14.80 0.45
N ARG A 243 -5.09 13.85 -0.05
CA ARG A 243 -4.71 13.81 -1.48
C ARG A 243 -4.83 12.45 -2.16
N THR A 244 -4.78 11.32 -1.45
CA THR A 244 -4.64 10.01 -2.11
C THR A 244 -5.55 8.94 -1.51
N GLY A 245 -5.10 7.68 -1.50
CA GLY A 245 -5.77 6.53 -0.93
C GLY A 245 -4.77 5.43 -0.61
N ILE A 246 -5.21 4.42 0.14
CA ILE A 246 -4.39 3.31 0.65
C ILE A 246 -4.93 1.94 0.22
N GLY A 247 -4.04 0.95 0.27
CA GLY A 247 -4.33 -0.41 -0.16
C GLY A 247 -4.13 -0.60 -1.67
N ALA A 248 -4.89 -1.51 -2.25
CA ALA A 248 -4.82 -1.89 -3.65
C ALA A 248 -6.10 -1.51 -4.40
N LYS A 249 -6.08 -1.66 -5.72
CA LYS A 249 -7.21 -1.34 -6.61
C LYS A 249 -7.68 0.12 -6.51
N LEU A 250 -6.76 1.04 -6.20
CA LEU A 250 -7.02 2.49 -6.18
C LEU A 250 -7.55 3.00 -7.52
N GLN A 251 -7.13 2.39 -8.63
CA GLN A 251 -7.63 2.68 -9.97
C GLN A 251 -9.11 2.31 -10.18
N HIS A 252 -9.67 1.48 -9.30
CA HIS A 252 -11.09 1.12 -9.26
C HIS A 252 -11.84 1.86 -8.15
N GLY A 253 -11.21 2.86 -7.54
CA GLY A 253 -11.82 3.81 -6.63
C GLY A 253 -11.88 3.41 -5.16
N PHE A 254 -11.22 2.32 -4.80
CA PHE A 254 -11.03 1.87 -3.42
C PHE A 254 -10.03 2.75 -2.67
N GLY A 255 -10.07 2.69 -1.34
CA GLY A 255 -8.98 3.14 -0.48
C GLY A 255 -8.97 4.61 -0.10
N ILE A 256 -10.03 5.38 -0.36
CA ILE A 256 -10.11 6.77 0.11
C ILE A 256 -10.47 6.75 1.60
N VAL A 257 -9.67 7.42 2.42
CA VAL A 257 -9.80 7.39 3.88
C VAL A 257 -9.67 8.79 4.49
N SER A 258 -10.16 8.93 5.70
CA SER A 258 -9.85 10.01 6.64
C SER A 258 -9.40 9.41 7.98
N PHE A 259 -8.80 10.22 8.84
CA PHE A 259 -8.40 9.83 10.18
C PHE A 259 -9.22 10.61 11.22
N ASP A 260 -9.44 10.03 12.39
CA ASP A 260 -10.24 10.67 13.44
C ASP A 260 -9.49 11.77 14.20
N ASP A 261 -8.22 11.52 14.53
CA ASP A 261 -7.36 12.50 15.19
C ASP A 261 -5.87 12.28 14.83
N LEU A 262 -5.28 13.27 14.17
CA LEU A 262 -3.84 13.32 13.86
C LEU A 262 -3.10 14.40 14.66
N SER A 263 -3.75 15.03 15.66
CA SER A 263 -3.15 16.08 16.48
C SER A 263 -1.93 15.61 17.29
N GLY A 264 -1.88 14.32 17.63
CA GLY A 264 -0.73 13.68 18.28
C GLY A 264 0.51 13.50 17.40
N PHE A 265 0.45 13.89 16.12
CA PHE A 265 1.55 13.80 15.17
C PHE A 265 2.11 15.19 14.83
N PRO A 266 3.43 15.42 15.01
CA PRO A 266 4.06 16.68 14.63
C PRO A 266 3.81 17.07 13.17
N THR A 267 3.73 18.37 12.90
CA THR A 267 3.46 18.94 11.56
C THR A 267 4.70 19.37 10.79
N ASP A 268 5.89 19.24 11.39
CA ASP A 268 7.18 19.64 10.84
C ASP A 268 7.82 18.60 9.92
N GLY A 269 7.16 17.47 9.67
CA GLY A 269 7.73 16.32 8.97
C GLY A 269 8.25 16.63 7.57
N LEU A 270 7.59 17.52 6.82
CA LEU A 270 8.04 17.94 5.50
C LEU A 270 9.37 18.71 5.58
N THR A 271 9.44 19.70 6.46
CA THR A 271 10.63 20.53 6.68
C THR A 271 11.80 19.70 7.21
N GLN A 272 11.53 18.80 8.16
CA GLN A 272 12.53 17.88 8.69
C GLN A 272 13.09 16.97 7.59
N LEU A 273 12.21 16.32 6.81
CA LEU A 273 12.63 15.44 5.73
C LEU A 273 13.44 16.19 4.65
N GLN A 274 13.01 17.40 4.30
CA GLN A 274 13.73 18.25 3.37
C GLN A 274 15.12 18.61 3.89
N SER A 275 15.24 18.94 5.18
CA SER A 275 16.52 19.20 5.84
C SER A 275 17.44 17.99 5.79
N ASP A 276 16.93 16.79 6.12
CA ASP A 276 17.71 15.55 6.10
C ASP A 276 18.21 15.18 4.70
N ILE A 277 17.37 15.39 3.67
CA ILE A 277 17.72 15.17 2.26
C ILE A 277 18.81 16.15 1.83
N ASN A 278 18.62 17.45 2.10
CA ASN A 278 19.58 18.50 1.74
C ASN A 278 20.92 18.34 2.48
N GLY A 279 20.87 17.92 3.74
CA GLY A 279 22.02 17.61 4.58
C GLY A 279 22.73 16.30 4.20
N LYS A 280 22.23 15.56 3.20
CA LYS A 280 22.78 14.28 2.73
C LYS A 280 22.95 13.27 3.88
N ARG A 281 21.97 13.22 4.78
CA ARG A 281 21.93 12.27 5.90
C ARG A 281 21.80 10.83 5.40
N PHE A 282 20.96 10.64 4.39
CA PHE A 282 20.63 9.33 3.82
C PHE A 282 21.44 9.01 2.55
N LYS A 283 21.35 7.75 2.12
CA LYS A 283 21.93 7.28 0.85
C LYS A 283 21.49 8.17 -0.31
N THR A 284 22.44 8.56 -1.13
CA THR A 284 22.21 9.27 -2.39
C THR A 284 22.27 8.31 -3.58
N GLY A 285 21.65 8.70 -4.69
CA GLY A 285 21.62 7.90 -5.91
C GLY A 285 20.98 8.67 -7.04
N ASN A 286 21.00 8.10 -8.23
CA ASN A 286 20.37 8.72 -9.40
C ASN A 286 18.84 8.59 -9.31
N ALA A 287 18.14 9.61 -9.79
CA ALA A 287 16.70 9.56 -9.93
C ALA A 287 16.34 8.56 -11.04
N ASP A 288 15.44 7.63 -10.73
CA ASP A 288 14.80 6.80 -11.75
C ASP A 288 13.51 7.49 -12.18
N PRO A 289 13.42 7.96 -13.45
CA PRO A 289 12.23 8.67 -13.93
C PRO A 289 10.99 7.76 -14.01
N GLN A 290 11.13 6.44 -13.96
CA GLN A 290 10.01 5.50 -14.00
C GLN A 290 9.37 5.29 -12.62
N LEU A 291 10.09 5.60 -11.54
CA LEU A 291 9.58 5.50 -10.19
C LEU A 291 8.71 6.71 -9.83
N PRO A 292 7.74 6.54 -8.90
CA PRO A 292 6.83 7.62 -8.57
C PRO A 292 7.56 8.78 -7.91
N ASP A 293 7.26 9.99 -8.39
CA ASP A 293 7.88 11.24 -7.98
C ASP A 293 6.80 12.30 -7.76
N LEU A 294 6.77 12.90 -6.56
CA LEU A 294 5.72 13.85 -6.22
C LEU A 294 5.78 15.14 -7.07
N ARG A 295 6.90 15.50 -7.69
CA ARG A 295 6.93 16.64 -8.65
C ARG A 295 6.03 16.42 -9.86
N ARG A 296 5.68 15.16 -10.14
CA ARG A 296 4.77 14.75 -11.21
C ARG A 296 3.38 14.38 -10.72
N PHE A 297 3.10 14.58 -9.44
CA PHE A 297 1.82 14.27 -8.84
C PHE A 297 0.76 15.32 -9.19
N LEU A 298 -0.44 14.84 -9.50
CA LEU A 298 -1.63 15.62 -9.72
C LEU A 298 -2.72 15.15 -8.76
N TRP A 299 -3.45 16.09 -8.18
CA TRP A 299 -4.67 15.82 -7.42
C TRP A 299 -5.75 16.86 -7.71
N LYS A 300 -6.98 16.37 -7.89
CA LYS A 300 -8.17 17.16 -8.13
C LYS A 300 -9.38 16.54 -7.43
N THR A 301 -10.23 17.38 -6.86
CA THR A 301 -11.52 16.96 -6.28
C THR A 301 -12.67 17.66 -6.97
N PHE A 302 -13.75 16.94 -7.16
CA PHE A 302 -14.95 17.41 -7.83
C PHE A 302 -16.19 17.03 -7.03
N SER A 303 -17.24 17.84 -7.13
CA SER A 303 -18.56 17.52 -6.60
C SER A 303 -19.56 17.24 -7.73
N LYS A 304 -20.37 16.19 -7.56
CA LYS A 304 -21.51 15.90 -8.43
C LYS A 304 -22.56 15.10 -7.66
N ASN A 305 -23.84 15.33 -7.92
CA ASN A 305 -24.88 14.43 -7.45
C ASN A 305 -24.93 13.16 -8.34
N PHE A 306 -24.72 11.99 -7.74
CA PHE A 306 -24.79 10.69 -8.42
C PHE A 306 -26.10 9.93 -8.14
N ASP A 307 -27.00 10.52 -7.36
CA ASP A 307 -28.30 9.94 -7.03
C ASP A 307 -29.18 9.82 -8.26
N GLY A 308 -29.88 8.68 -8.37
CA GLY A 308 -30.79 8.41 -9.49
C GLY A 308 -30.11 8.13 -10.84
N ILE A 309 -28.78 8.18 -10.93
CA ILE A 309 -28.05 7.85 -12.17
C ILE A 309 -28.09 6.34 -12.47
N PHE A 310 -28.07 5.51 -11.42
CA PHE A 310 -27.96 4.05 -11.52
C PHE A 310 -29.29 3.40 -11.16
N GLY A 311 -29.83 2.57 -12.06
CA GLY A 311 -31.03 1.76 -11.81
C GLY A 311 -30.70 0.50 -10.99
N LYS A 312 -31.69 -0.04 -10.26
CA LYS A 312 -31.54 -1.26 -9.43
C LYS A 312 -31.14 -2.50 -10.23
N ASP A 313 -31.53 -2.57 -11.51
CA ASP A 313 -31.19 -3.65 -12.44
C ASP A 313 -29.73 -3.62 -12.92
N LYS A 314 -28.98 -2.56 -12.58
CA LYS A 314 -27.62 -2.32 -13.06
C LYS A 314 -26.52 -2.58 -12.04
N CYS A 315 -26.84 -3.36 -11.01
CA CYS A 315 -25.88 -3.83 -10.02
C CYS A 315 -25.22 -5.15 -10.45
N ALA A 316 -23.90 -5.27 -10.23
CA ALA A 316 -23.19 -6.53 -10.22
C ALA A 316 -22.62 -6.79 -8.82
N GLY A 317 -22.92 -7.96 -8.24
CA GLY A 317 -22.61 -8.30 -6.84
C GLY A 317 -23.87 -8.34 -5.98
N THR A 318 -23.70 -8.26 -4.67
CA THR A 318 -24.83 -8.22 -3.72
C THR A 318 -25.01 -6.80 -3.21
N GLU A 319 -26.19 -6.21 -3.39
CA GLU A 319 -26.46 -4.88 -2.83
C GLU A 319 -26.43 -4.92 -1.29
N PRO A 320 -25.81 -3.91 -0.65
CA PRO A 320 -25.80 -3.81 0.80
C PRO A 320 -27.18 -3.42 1.33
N THR A 321 -27.52 -3.92 2.52
CA THR A 321 -28.71 -3.49 3.25
C THR A 321 -28.42 -2.15 3.95
N GLY A 322 -29.21 -1.12 3.66
CA GLY A 322 -29.09 0.21 4.28
C GLY A 322 -28.48 1.27 3.36
N SER A 323 -28.24 2.47 3.89
CA SER A 323 -27.65 3.57 3.14
C SER A 323 -26.14 3.40 3.02
N ILE A 324 -25.62 3.41 1.79
CA ILE A 324 -24.19 3.49 1.53
C ILE A 324 -23.76 4.95 1.35
N GLN A 325 -22.61 5.28 1.92
CA GLN A 325 -22.02 6.62 1.85
C GLN A 325 -21.11 6.79 0.62
N TYR A 326 -21.06 5.80 -0.28
CA TYR A 326 -20.30 5.85 -1.53
C TYR A 326 -21.07 5.19 -2.67
N VAL A 327 -20.70 5.50 -3.90
CA VAL A 327 -21.30 4.96 -5.12
C VAL A 327 -20.25 4.15 -5.88
N PRO A 328 -20.31 2.81 -5.93
CA PRO A 328 -19.30 1.98 -6.60
C PRO A 328 -19.41 1.99 -8.14
N CYS A 329 -19.27 3.17 -8.74
CA CYS A 329 -19.39 3.40 -10.18
C CYS A 329 -18.08 3.89 -10.83
N ALA A 330 -16.93 3.59 -10.21
CA ALA A 330 -15.62 4.03 -10.72
C ALA A 330 -15.39 3.62 -12.19
N PHE A 331 -15.96 2.50 -12.65
CA PHE A 331 -15.85 2.07 -14.04
C PHE A 331 -16.52 3.03 -15.04
N ASP A 332 -17.68 3.58 -14.69
CA ASP A 332 -18.38 4.54 -15.53
C ASP A 332 -17.61 5.84 -15.63
N ILE A 333 -17.09 6.33 -14.51
CA ILE A 333 -16.34 7.59 -14.47
C ILE A 333 -14.99 7.41 -15.17
N ARG A 334 -14.30 6.30 -14.94
CA ARG A 334 -12.93 6.09 -15.41
C ARG A 334 -12.84 5.55 -16.82
N TYR A 335 -13.62 4.53 -17.16
CA TYR A 335 -13.51 3.82 -18.42
C TYR A 335 -14.60 4.24 -19.40
N LYS A 336 -15.85 3.86 -19.12
CA LYS A 336 -16.97 4.00 -20.05
C LYS A 336 -18.30 3.83 -19.32
N GLY A 337 -19.16 4.82 -19.43
CA GLY A 337 -20.58 4.76 -19.06
C GLY A 337 -21.48 5.23 -20.22
N SER A 338 -22.76 5.42 -19.93
CA SER A 338 -23.74 6.02 -20.84
C SER A 338 -23.51 7.54 -20.97
N GLY A 339 -24.11 8.13 -22.01
CA GLY A 339 -23.99 9.58 -22.24
C GLY A 339 -22.53 10.01 -22.36
N LYS A 340 -22.08 10.92 -21.50
CA LYS A 340 -20.71 11.47 -21.45
C LYS A 340 -19.77 10.79 -20.45
N PHE A 341 -20.22 9.80 -19.68
CA PHE A 341 -19.36 9.10 -18.71
C PHE A 341 -18.23 8.28 -19.37
N GLY A 342 -17.02 8.41 -18.83
CA GLY A 342 -15.86 7.59 -19.13
C GLY A 342 -14.67 8.41 -19.60
N PHE A 343 -13.71 8.67 -18.71
CA PHE A 343 -12.51 9.43 -19.04
C PHE A 343 -11.68 8.76 -20.14
N ARG A 344 -11.47 7.44 -20.07
CA ARG A 344 -10.77 6.70 -21.12
C ARG A 344 -11.46 6.87 -22.47
N ARG A 345 -12.78 6.72 -22.51
CA ARG A 345 -13.58 6.93 -23.73
C ARG A 345 -13.49 8.38 -24.23
N PHE A 346 -13.53 9.36 -23.34
CA PHE A 346 -13.34 10.77 -23.67
C PHE A 346 -11.98 11.01 -24.34
N LEU A 347 -10.89 10.47 -23.79
CA LEU A 347 -9.56 10.57 -24.40
C LEU A 347 -9.53 9.89 -25.78
N GLU A 348 -10.08 8.68 -25.89
CA GLU A 348 -10.10 7.92 -27.15
C GLU A 348 -10.89 8.64 -28.25
N GLN A 349 -12.11 9.08 -27.95
CA GLN A 349 -13.09 9.52 -28.94
C GLN A 349 -13.09 11.03 -29.15
N GLU A 350 -12.99 11.81 -28.08
CA GLU A 350 -13.08 13.27 -28.14
C GLU A 350 -11.70 13.93 -28.24
N LYS A 351 -10.64 13.27 -27.74
CA LYS A 351 -9.24 13.76 -27.85
C LYS A 351 -8.40 13.04 -28.90
N GLY A 352 -8.98 12.06 -29.59
CA GLY A 352 -8.30 11.34 -30.68
C GLY A 352 -7.19 10.38 -30.21
N TRP A 353 -7.14 10.02 -28.93
CA TRP A 353 -6.11 9.12 -28.40
C TRP A 353 -6.31 7.66 -28.81
N LYS A 354 -7.39 7.33 -29.54
CA LYS A 354 -7.60 6.00 -30.11
C LYS A 354 -6.43 5.57 -31.02
N ASN A 355 -5.75 6.52 -31.66
CA ASN A 355 -4.57 6.27 -32.49
C ASN A 355 -3.25 6.32 -31.70
N HIS A 356 -3.31 6.54 -30.38
CA HIS A 356 -2.17 6.68 -29.47
C HIS A 356 -2.33 5.74 -28.26
N LEU A 357 -2.56 4.45 -28.51
CA LEU A 357 -2.84 3.47 -27.46
C LEU A 357 -1.72 3.36 -26.42
N ASP A 358 -0.45 3.50 -26.81
CA ASP A 358 0.67 3.47 -25.86
C ASP A 358 0.60 4.63 -24.88
N ARG A 359 0.23 5.82 -25.35
CA ARG A 359 0.00 7.00 -24.51
C ARG A 359 -1.13 6.74 -23.52
N LEU A 360 -2.24 6.19 -24.00
CA LEU A 360 -3.40 5.86 -23.18
C LEU A 360 -3.07 4.81 -22.12
N ASN A 361 -2.33 3.75 -22.49
CA ASN A 361 -1.97 2.65 -21.60
C ASN A 361 -0.95 3.08 -20.54
N ARG A 362 -0.01 3.98 -20.86
CA ARG A 362 0.90 4.57 -19.85
C ARG A 362 0.15 5.36 -18.77
N LEU A 363 -0.91 6.09 -19.14
CA LEU A 363 -1.69 6.89 -18.21
C LEU A 363 -2.72 6.05 -17.42
N MET A 364 -3.50 5.24 -18.14
CA MET A 364 -4.69 4.56 -17.64
C MET A 364 -4.47 3.06 -17.35
N GLY A 365 -3.25 2.56 -17.49
CA GLY A 365 -2.95 1.14 -17.42
C GLY A 365 -3.39 0.39 -18.69
N THR A 366 -2.76 -0.76 -18.93
CA THR A 366 -3.04 -1.57 -20.12
C THR A 366 -4.29 -2.40 -19.90
N SER A 367 -5.20 -2.40 -20.87
CA SER A 367 -6.52 -3.07 -20.79
C SER A 367 -6.59 -4.36 -21.60
N GLU A 368 -5.48 -5.10 -21.73
CA GLU A 368 -5.25 -6.25 -22.65
C GLU A 368 -4.76 -5.85 -24.05
N LYS A 369 -3.80 -6.62 -24.58
CA LYS A 369 -3.54 -6.74 -26.03
C LYS A 369 -4.29 -7.97 -26.51
N GLY A 370 -5.44 -7.81 -27.15
CA GLY A 370 -6.04 -8.82 -28.02
C GLY A 370 -6.12 -10.26 -27.49
N GLY A 371 -6.48 -10.47 -26.22
CA GLY A 371 -6.60 -11.82 -25.64
C GLY A 371 -5.28 -12.50 -25.25
N GLU A 372 -4.14 -11.84 -25.40
CA GLU A 372 -2.85 -12.32 -24.92
C GLU A 372 -2.59 -11.86 -23.48
N THR A 373 -2.01 -12.75 -22.68
CA THR A 373 -1.59 -12.42 -21.30
C THR A 373 -0.37 -11.51 -21.39
N ILE A 374 -0.53 -10.25 -20.99
CA ILE A 374 0.58 -9.30 -20.84
C ILE A 374 1.52 -9.86 -19.77
N SER A 375 2.83 -9.94 -20.08
CA SER A 375 3.82 -10.39 -19.12
C SER A 375 3.86 -9.44 -17.90
N ASP A 376 4.22 -9.95 -16.72
CA ASP A 376 4.27 -9.09 -15.52
C ASP A 376 5.26 -7.92 -15.67
N ALA A 377 6.28 -8.05 -16.53
CA ALA A 377 7.21 -6.97 -16.89
C ALA A 377 6.59 -5.88 -17.78
N GLU A 378 5.58 -6.22 -18.58
CA GLU A 378 4.87 -5.29 -19.47
C GLU A 378 3.60 -4.72 -18.85
N ARG A 379 3.17 -5.22 -17.69
CA ARG A 379 2.05 -4.68 -16.92
C ARG A 379 2.43 -3.31 -16.37
N SER A 380 2.16 -2.26 -17.13
CA SER A 380 2.22 -0.90 -16.62
C SER A 380 1.08 -0.67 -15.63
N GLY A 381 1.43 -0.40 -14.38
CA GLY A 381 0.49 0.05 -13.36
C GLY A 381 -0.28 1.28 -13.84
N CYS A 382 -1.52 1.41 -13.42
CA CYS A 382 -2.28 2.63 -13.65
C CYS A 382 -1.61 3.80 -12.90
N MET A 383 -1.37 4.90 -13.62
CA MET A 383 -0.77 6.11 -13.06
C MET A 383 -1.81 7.14 -12.61
N LEU A 384 -3.05 7.05 -13.09
CA LEU A 384 -4.16 7.96 -12.77
C LEU A 384 -5.39 7.25 -12.19
N ASN A 385 -5.67 7.52 -10.91
CA ASN A 385 -6.74 6.90 -10.14
C ASN A 385 -7.99 7.77 -10.10
N PHE A 386 -9.16 7.11 -10.12
CA PHE A 386 -10.46 7.73 -9.93
C PHE A 386 -11.13 7.07 -8.72
N GLY A 387 -11.26 7.83 -7.63
CA GLY A 387 -12.01 7.43 -6.44
C GLY A 387 -13.47 7.14 -6.74
N MET A 388 -14.07 6.19 -6.02
CA MET A 388 -15.53 6.08 -6.03
C MET A 388 -16.13 7.38 -5.45
N PRO A 389 -17.22 7.92 -6.02
CA PRO A 389 -17.92 9.04 -5.41
C PRO A 389 -18.33 8.70 -3.99
N TYR A 390 -18.02 9.57 -3.02
CA TYR A 390 -18.40 9.40 -1.62
C TYR A 390 -19.12 10.65 -1.11
N ARG A 391 -20.06 10.46 -0.20
CA ARG A 391 -20.79 11.56 0.44
C ARG A 391 -19.94 12.21 1.50
N THR A 392 -19.99 13.53 1.55
CA THR A 392 -19.59 14.30 2.73
C THR A 392 -20.86 14.78 3.42
N ALA A 393 -20.78 15.14 4.70
CA ALA A 393 -21.95 15.52 5.51
C ALA A 393 -22.73 16.76 5.01
N GLN A 394 -22.30 17.36 3.90
CA GLN A 394 -22.87 18.58 3.31
C GLN A 394 -23.55 18.23 1.98
N ASN A 395 -24.88 18.37 1.96
CA ASN A 395 -25.76 18.29 0.78
C ASN A 395 -25.90 16.88 0.14
N ASN A 396 -26.83 16.77 -0.83
CA ASN A 396 -27.00 15.58 -1.68
C ASN A 396 -25.88 15.44 -2.74
N MET A 397 -24.67 15.91 -2.45
CA MET A 397 -23.54 15.91 -3.37
C MET A 397 -22.55 14.81 -2.98
N HIS A 398 -21.87 14.26 -3.98
CA HIS A 398 -20.78 13.32 -3.78
C HIS A 398 -19.48 13.97 -4.23
N VAL A 399 -18.41 13.67 -3.51
CA VAL A 399 -17.04 14.05 -3.84
C VAL A 399 -16.38 12.93 -4.63
N VAL A 400 -15.73 13.29 -5.72
CA VAL A 400 -14.89 12.41 -6.53
C VAL A 400 -13.45 12.92 -6.47
N ARG A 401 -12.51 12.04 -6.13
CA ARG A 401 -11.09 12.34 -6.10
C ARG A 401 -10.40 11.74 -7.31
N VAL A 402 -9.67 12.54 -8.08
CA VAL A 402 -8.83 12.09 -9.19
C VAL A 402 -7.38 12.43 -8.84
N TYR A 403 -6.52 11.42 -8.82
CA TYR A 403 -5.14 11.61 -8.35
C TYR A 403 -4.17 10.60 -8.95
N GLY A 404 -2.91 10.96 -9.08
CA GLY A 404 -1.93 10.09 -9.72
C GLY A 404 -0.57 10.74 -9.93
N VAL A 405 0.44 9.93 -10.26
CA VAL A 405 1.77 10.39 -10.65
C VAL A 405 1.87 10.31 -12.17
N ILE A 406 1.87 11.46 -12.84
CA ILE A 406 1.78 11.53 -14.29
C ILE A 406 3.06 10.97 -14.95
N PRO A 407 2.97 10.09 -15.97
CA PRO A 407 4.14 9.53 -16.65
C PRO A 407 5.09 10.62 -17.17
N PRO A 408 6.42 10.43 -17.15
CA PRO A 408 7.40 11.40 -17.67
C PRO A 408 7.16 11.89 -19.09
N THR A 409 6.49 11.06 -19.91
CA THR A 409 6.17 11.38 -21.31
C THR A 409 5.03 12.38 -21.47
N GLU A 410 4.32 12.73 -20.39
CA GLU A 410 3.16 13.63 -20.43
C GLU A 410 3.44 14.91 -19.63
N ALA A 411 2.80 16.02 -20.01
CA ALA A 411 2.83 17.24 -19.21
C ALA A 411 1.76 17.18 -18.11
N VAL A 412 2.13 17.49 -16.85
CA VAL A 412 1.22 17.39 -15.69
C VAL A 412 0.02 18.31 -15.83
N ASN A 413 0.25 19.55 -16.29
CA ASN A 413 -0.79 20.54 -16.53
C ASN A 413 -1.75 20.12 -17.64
N GLU A 414 -1.25 19.61 -18.77
CA GLU A 414 -2.11 19.15 -19.86
C GLU A 414 -3.05 18.02 -19.43
N ILE A 415 -2.53 17.04 -18.65
CA ILE A 415 -3.39 15.98 -18.08
C ILE A 415 -4.41 16.57 -17.09
N GLY A 416 -3.99 17.55 -16.29
CA GLY A 416 -4.87 18.30 -15.40
C GLY A 416 -6.04 18.96 -16.15
N ASP A 417 -5.75 19.66 -17.24
CA ASP A 417 -6.74 20.35 -18.06
C ASP A 417 -7.71 19.37 -18.72
N LEU A 418 -7.21 18.22 -19.19
CA LEU A 418 -8.04 17.14 -19.74
C LEU A 418 -9.01 16.56 -18.71
N ILE A 419 -8.57 16.42 -17.45
CA ILE A 419 -9.44 15.96 -16.35
C ILE A 419 -10.51 17.01 -16.07
N ASP A 420 -10.16 18.29 -15.98
CA ASP A 420 -11.13 19.36 -15.74
C ASP A 420 -12.17 19.44 -16.86
N GLU A 421 -11.72 19.35 -18.11
CA GLU A 421 -12.60 19.34 -19.28
C GLU A 421 -13.57 18.15 -19.22
N TYR A 422 -13.05 16.94 -18.99
CA TYR A 422 -13.89 15.75 -18.85
C TYR A 422 -14.90 15.89 -17.70
N MET A 423 -14.45 16.30 -16.51
CA MET A 423 -15.32 16.43 -15.34
C MET A 423 -16.41 17.48 -15.58
N LYS A 424 -16.12 18.55 -16.33
CA LYS A 424 -17.12 19.51 -16.81
C LYS A 424 -18.14 18.87 -17.76
N THR A 425 -17.73 17.98 -18.68
CA THR A 425 -18.67 17.30 -19.60
C THR A 425 -19.70 16.44 -18.87
N ILE A 426 -19.35 15.88 -17.70
CA ILE A 426 -20.26 15.11 -16.86
C ILE A 426 -20.95 15.98 -15.80
N GLN A 427 -20.89 17.31 -15.92
CA GLN A 427 -21.50 18.28 -15.00
C GLN A 427 -21.03 18.10 -13.55
N ALA A 428 -19.73 17.85 -13.37
CA ALA A 428 -19.09 17.90 -12.05
C ALA A 428 -18.42 19.26 -11.84
N THR A 429 -18.55 19.80 -10.63
CA THR A 429 -17.99 21.09 -10.24
C THR A 429 -16.64 20.87 -9.56
N SER A 430 -15.59 21.55 -10.03
CA SER A 430 -14.27 21.51 -9.37
C SER A 430 -14.36 22.11 -7.96
N LEU A 431 -13.77 21.42 -6.98
CA LEU A 431 -13.71 21.86 -5.59
C LEU A 431 -12.31 22.37 -5.24
N GLN A 432 -11.30 21.51 -5.45
CA GLN A 432 -9.91 21.82 -5.13
C GLN A 432 -8.98 21.18 -6.18
N THR A 433 -7.86 21.84 -6.43
CA THR A 433 -6.77 21.36 -7.29
C THR A 433 -5.46 21.71 -6.62
N THR A 434 -4.51 20.78 -6.65
CA THR A 434 -3.16 20.97 -6.11
C THR A 434 -2.18 20.16 -6.94
N SER A 435 -1.03 20.75 -7.27
CA SER A 435 0.07 20.02 -7.86
C SER A 435 0.98 19.46 -6.76
N GLY A 436 1.69 18.37 -7.04
CA GLY A 436 2.65 17.88 -6.06
C GLY A 436 3.79 18.87 -5.79
N ILE A 437 4.08 19.81 -6.69
CA ILE A 437 5.01 20.91 -6.44
C ILE A 437 4.51 21.82 -5.31
N ASP A 438 3.20 22.08 -5.25
CA ASP A 438 2.60 22.92 -4.19
C ASP A 438 2.68 22.21 -2.83
N VAL A 439 2.47 20.90 -2.81
CA VAL A 439 2.68 20.05 -1.62
C VAL A 439 4.12 20.15 -1.14
N LEU A 440 5.09 20.01 -2.04
CA LEU A 440 6.53 20.07 -1.71
C LEU A 440 6.99 21.46 -1.23
N LYS A 441 6.28 22.53 -1.60
CA LYS A 441 6.53 23.90 -1.13
C LYS A 441 5.88 24.22 0.22
N GLY A 442 5.13 23.28 0.80
CA GLY A 442 4.32 23.54 1.99
C GLY A 442 3.18 24.53 1.75
N ALA A 443 2.82 24.79 0.49
CA ALA A 443 1.74 25.72 0.11
C ALA A 443 0.34 25.15 0.37
N CYS A 444 0.28 23.89 0.79
CA CYS A 444 -0.92 23.22 1.24
C CYS A 444 -0.57 22.55 2.56
N ASP A 445 -1.32 22.82 3.63
CA ASP A 445 -1.24 22.03 4.86
C ASP A 445 -1.36 20.56 4.46
N VAL A 446 -0.24 19.83 4.61
CA VAL A 446 -0.14 18.43 4.21
C VAL A 446 -0.82 17.57 5.24
#